data_AF-A0A7C6ERK6-F1
#
_entry.id   AF-A0A7C6ERK6-F1
#
_cell.length_a   1.000
_cell.length_b   1.000
_cell.length_c   1.000
_cell.angle_alpha   90.00
_cell.angle_beta   90.00
_cell.angle_gamma   90.00
#
_symmetry.space_group_name_H-M   'P 1'
#
loop_
_entity.id
_entity.type
_entity.pdbx_description
1 polymer ?
#
loop_
_entity_poly.entity_id
_entity_poly.type
_entity_poly.pdbx_seq_one_letter_code
_entity_poly.pdbx_strand_id
1 'polypeptide(L)'
;MIHFSKFFKFFAFIILISFVACKPDDPTPNTGDIRDKLVSSWKCQENSATYGSQNYYVDISKDTVAGLIIIDNFFNLGLGKAIKANVSGQTITIHNQMIDGNLFNGSGTV
;
A
#
# COMPACT_ATOMS: atom_id res chain seq x y z
N MET A 1 47.49 33.25 4.62
CA MET A 1 46.27 32.82 3.89
C MET A 1 46.47 31.41 3.31
N ILE A 2 46.74 30.39 4.14
CA ILE A 2 46.97 28.98 3.68
C ILE A 2 46.23 27.97 4.58
N HIS A 3 45.95 28.31 5.84
CA HIS A 3 45.21 27.44 6.77
C HIS A 3 43.70 27.32 6.49
N PHE A 4 43.09 28.32 5.85
CA PHE A 4 41.65 28.33 5.59
C PHE A 4 41.22 27.28 4.55
N SER A 5 42.07 26.98 3.56
CA SER A 5 41.76 26.03 2.49
C SER A 5 41.84 24.56 2.94
N LYS A 6 42.68 24.25 3.93
CA LYS A 6 42.76 22.89 4.52
C LYS A 6 41.56 22.61 5.42
N PHE A 7 41.10 23.62 6.16
CA PHE A 7 39.89 23.53 6.99
C PHE A 7 38.61 23.39 6.15
N PHE A 8 38.54 24.10 5.02
CA PHE A 8 37.43 24.00 4.07
C PHE A 8 37.32 22.60 3.43
N LYS A 9 38.46 21.96 3.11
CA LYS A 9 38.48 20.58 2.59
C LYS A 9 38.07 19.54 3.63
N PHE A 10 38.42 19.75 4.90
CA PHE A 10 38.00 18.88 6.00
C PHE A 10 36.50 18.99 6.27
N PHE A 11 35.95 20.20 6.20
CA PHE A 11 34.52 20.45 6.33
C PHE A 11 33.70 19.81 5.19
N ALA A 12 34.21 19.86 3.96
CA ALA A 12 33.58 19.21 2.80
C ALA A 12 33.53 17.67 2.93
N PHE A 13 34.50 17.05 3.61
CA PHE A 13 34.52 15.60 3.83
C PHE A 13 33.49 15.13 4.87
N ILE A 14 33.21 15.94 5.89
CA ILE A 14 32.22 15.63 6.95
C ILE A 14 30.78 15.71 6.43
N ILE A 15 30.48 16.60 5.49
CA ILE A 15 29.15 16.73 4.88
C ILE A 15 28.79 15.48 4.05
N LEU A 16 29.78 14.80 3.46
CA LEU A 16 29.57 13.65 2.59
C LEU A 16 29.10 12.38 3.35
N ILE A 17 29.32 12.31 4.66
CA ILE A 17 29.02 11.14 5.52
C ILE A 17 27.65 11.25 6.20
N SER A 18 26.94 12.38 6.01
CA SER A 18 25.74 12.73 6.79
C SER A 18 24.43 12.19 6.18
N PHE A 19 24.47 11.48 5.06
CA PHE A 19 23.27 10.95 4.37
C PHE A 19 23.11 9.43 4.51
N VAL A 20 23.38 8.88 5.70
CA VAL A 20 22.89 7.53 6.03
C VAL A 20 21.39 7.64 6.29
N ALA A 21 20.61 7.52 5.22
CA ALA A 21 19.16 7.37 5.31
C ALA A 21 18.86 5.99 5.91
N CYS A 22 18.66 5.95 7.23
CA CYS A 22 18.05 4.80 7.87
C CYS A 22 16.54 4.88 7.60
N LYS A 23 16.06 4.18 6.56
CA LYS A 23 14.62 3.96 6.43
C LYS A 23 14.23 3.09 7.64
N PRO A 24 13.22 3.46 8.45
CA PRO A 24 12.69 2.54 9.45
C PRO A 24 12.30 1.24 8.75
N ASP A 25 12.67 0.10 9.35
CA ASP A 25 12.27 -1.21 8.86
C ASP A 25 10.74 -1.24 8.81
N ASP A 26 10.20 -1.53 7.63
CA ASP A 26 8.77 -1.74 7.47
C ASP A 26 8.38 -2.94 8.36
N PRO A 27 7.42 -2.81 9.28
CA PRO A 27 7.01 -3.91 10.17
C PRO A 27 6.35 -5.07 9.40
N THR A 28 6.08 -4.88 8.09
CA THR A 28 5.54 -5.92 7.22
C THR A 28 6.61 -6.95 6.86
N PRO A 29 6.30 -8.25 6.85
CA PRO A 29 7.21 -9.29 6.39
C PRO A 29 7.79 -8.92 5.01
N ASN A 30 9.10 -8.82 4.87
CA ASN A 30 9.71 -8.59 3.55
C ASN A 30 10.07 -9.94 2.92
N THR A 31 9.04 -10.76 2.62
CA THR A 31 9.25 -12.11 2.06
C THR A 31 9.53 -12.09 0.55
N GLY A 32 9.53 -10.91 -0.07
CA GLY A 32 9.55 -10.73 -1.53
C GLY A 32 8.17 -10.91 -2.18
N ASP A 33 7.15 -11.32 -1.42
CA ASP A 33 5.77 -11.36 -1.88
C ASP A 33 5.20 -9.93 -1.88
N ILE A 34 4.79 -9.46 -3.07
CA ILE A 34 4.24 -8.11 -3.25
C ILE A 34 3.01 -7.83 -2.39
N ARG A 35 2.28 -8.89 -2.00
CA ARG A 35 1.08 -8.78 -1.17
C ARG A 35 1.40 -8.42 0.28
N ASP A 36 2.63 -8.64 0.76
CA ASP A 36 3.01 -8.34 2.14
C ASP A 36 2.79 -6.87 2.51
N LYS A 37 2.96 -5.97 1.52
CA LYS A 37 2.76 -4.53 1.70
C LYS A 37 1.28 -4.13 1.74
N LEU A 38 0.39 -5.01 1.32
CA LEU A 38 -1.05 -4.76 1.20
C LEU A 38 -1.83 -5.32 2.37
N VAL A 39 -1.34 -6.38 3.02
CA VAL A 39 -2.03 -7.08 4.11
C VAL A 39 -2.07 -6.18 5.35
N SER A 40 -3.20 -5.52 5.54
CA SER A 40 -3.46 -4.60 6.66
C SER A 40 -4.95 -4.21 6.67
N SER A 41 -5.34 -3.43 7.68
CA SER A 41 -6.59 -2.70 7.67
C SER A 41 -6.39 -1.34 7.00
N TRP A 42 -7.19 -1.04 5.99
CA TRP A 42 -7.11 0.18 5.18
C TRP A 42 -8.35 1.03 5.37
N LYS A 43 -8.16 2.33 5.56
CA LYS A 43 -9.26 3.29 5.58
C LYS A 43 -9.65 3.64 4.14
N CYS A 44 -10.85 3.25 3.74
CA CYS A 44 -11.47 3.64 2.50
C CYS A 44 -12.20 4.97 2.67
N GLN A 45 -11.98 5.87 1.73
CA GLN A 45 -12.79 7.07 1.53
C GLN A 45 -13.38 6.98 0.13
N GLU A 46 -14.70 6.92 0.05
CA GLU A 46 -15.40 6.85 -1.23
C GLU A 46 -16.51 7.88 -1.31
N ASN A 47 -16.92 8.16 -2.54
CA ASN A 47 -18.11 8.96 -2.82
C ASN A 47 -18.90 8.25 -3.92
N SER A 48 -20.13 7.84 -3.59
CA SER A 48 -21.03 7.19 -4.53
C SER A 48 -22.30 8.01 -4.74
N ALA A 49 -22.93 7.85 -5.90
CA ALA A 49 -24.21 8.51 -6.17
C ALA A 49 -25.33 8.02 -5.23
N THR A 50 -25.24 6.78 -4.75
CA THR A 50 -26.27 6.12 -3.94
C THR A 50 -26.13 6.43 -2.45
N TYR A 51 -24.89 6.42 -1.91
CA TYR A 51 -24.63 6.51 -0.46
C TYR A 51 -23.85 7.77 -0.07
N GLY A 52 -23.52 8.63 -1.03
CA GLY A 52 -22.74 9.84 -0.79
C GLY A 52 -21.31 9.52 -0.33
N SER A 53 -20.73 10.43 0.46
CA SER A 53 -19.38 10.26 1.00
C SER A 53 -19.38 9.32 2.20
N GLN A 54 -18.59 8.26 2.12
CA GLN A 54 -18.44 7.25 3.16
C GLN A 54 -16.98 7.09 3.57
N ASN A 55 -16.78 6.76 4.85
CA ASN A 55 -15.48 6.39 5.40
C ASN A 55 -15.65 5.10 6.18
N TYR A 56 -14.95 4.05 5.77
CA TYR A 56 -15.00 2.75 6.43
C TYR A 56 -13.64 2.06 6.32
N TYR A 57 -13.46 0.99 7.09
CA TYR A 57 -12.26 0.17 7.02
C TYR A 57 -12.52 -1.08 6.19
N VAL A 58 -11.53 -1.48 5.41
CA VAL A 58 -11.46 -2.79 4.76
C VAL A 58 -10.26 -3.55 5.30
N ASP A 59 -10.39 -4.85 5.43
CA ASP A 59 -9.30 -5.72 5.85
C ASP A 59 -8.79 -6.50 4.64
N ILE A 60 -7.50 -6.34 4.35
CA ILE A 60 -6.84 -7.00 3.23
C ILE A 60 -6.03 -8.17 3.77
N SER A 61 -6.25 -9.36 3.19
CA SER A 61 -5.50 -10.58 3.50
C SER A 61 -5.04 -11.29 2.22
N LYS A 62 -4.10 -12.22 2.36
CA LYS A 62 -3.64 -13.03 1.23
C LYS A 62 -4.66 -14.11 0.91
N ASP A 63 -4.92 -14.31 -0.38
CA ASP A 63 -5.56 -15.53 -0.85
C ASP A 63 -4.53 -16.68 -0.93
N THR A 64 -4.99 -17.92 -0.93
CA THR A 64 -4.15 -19.10 -1.11
C THR A 64 -3.55 -19.17 -2.51
N VAL A 65 -4.18 -18.54 -3.50
CA VAL A 65 -3.66 -18.39 -4.86
C VAL A 65 -2.64 -17.24 -4.89
N ALA A 66 -1.46 -17.52 -5.45
CA ALA A 66 -0.41 -16.51 -5.62
C ALA A 66 -0.91 -15.33 -6.47
N GLY A 67 -0.55 -14.11 -6.06
CA GLY A 67 -0.99 -12.89 -6.74
C GLY A 67 -2.44 -12.47 -6.44
N LEU A 68 -3.21 -13.24 -5.66
CA LEU A 68 -4.53 -12.82 -5.20
C LEU A 68 -4.51 -12.32 -3.76
N ILE A 69 -5.32 -11.29 -3.51
CA ILE A 69 -5.70 -10.78 -2.19
C ILE A 69 -7.21 -10.83 -2.02
N ILE A 70 -7.64 -10.91 -0.76
CA ILE A 70 -9.04 -10.84 -0.33
C ILE A 70 -9.21 -9.50 0.38
N ILE A 71 -10.23 -8.73 0.00
CA ILE A 71 -10.57 -7.44 0.59
C ILE A 71 -11.95 -7.59 1.24
N ASP A 72 -12.00 -7.64 2.57
CA ASP A 72 -13.25 -7.79 3.34
C ASP A 72 -13.86 -6.44 3.70
N ASN A 73 -15.17 -6.43 3.97
CA ASN A 73 -15.98 -5.22 4.19
C ASN A 73 -15.93 -4.24 3.00
N PHE A 74 -15.73 -4.76 1.78
CA PHE A 74 -15.69 -3.94 0.58
C PHE A 74 -17.03 -3.24 0.37
N PHE A 75 -17.01 -1.96 0.00
CA PHE A 75 -18.22 -1.13 -0.15
C PHE A 75 -19.07 -1.04 1.13
N ASN A 76 -18.44 -1.20 2.30
CA ASN A 76 -19.07 -1.18 3.61
C ASN A 76 -20.24 -2.18 3.77
N LEU A 77 -20.15 -3.33 3.07
CA LEU A 77 -21.21 -4.35 3.07
C LEU A 77 -21.24 -5.21 4.34
N GLY A 78 -20.25 -5.06 5.22
CA GLY A 78 -20.09 -5.82 6.45
C GLY A 78 -19.10 -6.99 6.34
N LEU A 79 -18.84 -7.61 7.50
CA LEU A 79 -17.87 -8.71 7.62
C LEU A 79 -18.30 -9.93 6.79
N GLY A 80 -17.33 -10.55 6.12
CA GLY A 80 -17.55 -11.71 5.25
C GLY A 80 -18.06 -11.36 3.85
N LYS A 81 -18.27 -10.07 3.56
CA LYS A 81 -18.59 -9.56 2.22
C LYS A 81 -17.29 -9.12 1.57
N ALA A 82 -16.56 -10.12 1.07
CA ALA A 82 -15.23 -9.92 0.50
C ALA A 82 -15.20 -10.01 -1.02
N ILE A 83 -14.28 -9.25 -1.63
CA ILE A 83 -13.91 -9.37 -3.04
C ILE A 83 -12.50 -9.97 -3.19
N LYS A 84 -12.22 -10.55 -4.36
CA LYS A 84 -10.87 -10.97 -4.76
C LYS A 84 -10.28 -10.00 -5.76
N ALA A 85 -9.00 -9.66 -5.59
CA ALA A 85 -8.26 -8.81 -6.51
C ALA A 85 -6.89 -9.42 -6.87
N ASN A 86 -6.50 -9.29 -8.14
CA ASN A 86 -5.17 -9.62 -8.65
C ASN A 86 -4.18 -8.51 -8.35
N VAL A 87 -2.99 -8.87 -7.89
CA VAL A 87 -1.86 -7.98 -7.63
C VAL A 87 -0.75 -8.34 -8.62
N SER A 88 -0.40 -7.39 -9.48
CA SER A 88 0.69 -7.54 -10.45
C SER A 88 1.51 -6.26 -10.50
N GLY A 89 2.75 -6.35 -10.01
CA GLY A 89 3.56 -5.16 -9.76
C GLY A 89 2.79 -4.17 -8.87
N GLN A 90 2.78 -2.91 -9.24
CA GLN A 90 2.08 -1.86 -8.50
C GLN A 90 0.59 -1.76 -8.86
N THR A 91 0.00 -2.75 -9.54
CA THR A 91 -1.41 -2.70 -9.98
C THR A 91 -2.25 -3.72 -9.24
N ILE A 92 -3.39 -3.27 -8.72
CA ILE A 92 -4.46 -4.11 -8.20
C ILE A 92 -5.59 -4.11 -9.21
N THR A 93 -6.09 -5.29 -9.58
CA THR A 93 -7.20 -5.45 -10.54
C THR A 93 -8.32 -6.30 -9.93
N ILE A 94 -9.52 -5.74 -9.94
CA ILE A 94 -10.77 -6.40 -9.56
C ILE A 94 -11.47 -6.78 -10.86
N HIS A 95 -11.56 -8.09 -11.15
CA HIS A 95 -12.39 -8.58 -12.24
C HIS A 95 -13.86 -8.59 -11.82
N ASN A 96 -14.75 -8.62 -12.82
CA ASN A 96 -16.20 -8.69 -12.63
C ASN A 96 -16.57 -9.78 -11.61
N GLN A 97 -17.12 -9.35 -10.48
CA GLN A 97 -17.64 -10.24 -9.45
C GLN A 97 -18.90 -9.63 -8.83
N MET A 98 -19.87 -10.49 -8.54
CA MET A 98 -21.13 -10.10 -7.91
C MET A 98 -21.08 -10.45 -6.43
N ILE A 99 -21.21 -9.45 -5.55
CA ILE A 99 -21.30 -9.63 -4.10
C ILE A 99 -22.51 -8.85 -3.61
N ASP A 100 -23.44 -9.54 -2.94
CA ASP A 100 -24.63 -8.93 -2.34
C ASP A 100 -25.49 -8.12 -3.33
N GLY A 101 -25.56 -8.57 -4.60
CA GLY A 101 -26.28 -7.88 -5.66
C GLY A 101 -25.54 -6.71 -6.32
N ASN A 102 -24.32 -6.40 -5.88
CA ASN A 102 -23.47 -5.36 -6.48
C ASN A 102 -22.44 -5.97 -7.42
N LEU A 103 -22.30 -5.40 -8.63
CA LEU A 103 -21.25 -5.76 -9.57
C LEU A 103 -20.00 -4.92 -9.30
N PHE A 104 -18.90 -5.58 -8.99
CA PHE A 104 -17.61 -4.92 -8.76
C PHE A 104 -16.62 -5.27 -9.86
N ASN A 105 -15.95 -4.24 -10.37
CA ASN A 105 -14.80 -4.33 -11.25
C ASN A 105 -13.98 -3.04 -11.18
N GLY A 106 -12.72 -3.10 -11.60
CA GLY A 106 -11.85 -1.93 -11.66
C GLY A 106 -10.38 -2.26 -11.52
N SER A 107 -9.55 -1.24 -11.62
CA SER A 107 -8.11 -1.36 -11.39
C SER A 107 -7.59 -0.09 -10.74
N GLY A 108 -6.55 -0.22 -9.93
CA GLY A 108 -5.87 0.88 -9.29
C GLY A 108 -4.38 0.58 -9.12
N THR A 109 -3.61 1.62 -8.81
CA THR A 109 -2.19 1.49 -8.49
C THR A 109 -1.95 1.69 -7.01
N VAL A 110 -0.96 0.99 -6.47
CA VAL A 110 -0.48 1.09 -5.08
C VAL A 110 0.75 1.97 -4.99
#